data_AF-A0A671LKC2-F1
#
_entry.id   AF-A0A671LKC2-F1
#
_cell.length_a   1.000
_cell.length_b   1.000
_cell.length_c   1.000
_cell.angle_alpha   90.00
_cell.angle_beta   90.00
_cell.angle_gamma   90.00
#
_symmetry.space_group_name_H-M   'P 1'
#
loop_
_entity.id
_entity.type
_entity.pdbx_description
1 polymer ?
#
loop_
_entity_poly.entity_id
_entity_poly.type
_entity_poly.pdbx_seq_one_letter_code
_entity_poly.pdbx_strand_id
1 'polypeptide(L)'
;LIGNSRYLMSVLVSSLTNIDYDPCNNYNILDNHWRSTLIHWHMFGPGSALDDIPVEWDGWHRLFTNGLSTEMPEWCVSFMSCGGFSGLWLGGSHPRLEDGVVTREMYGSRYDQCSYYRSEPIQVKACPGDYYVYKFTRPTPIFCSVYCLECRVTCLGLYFVCLFFS
;
A
#
# COMPACT_ATOMS: atom_id res chain seq x y z
N LEU A 1 -14.56 -10.59 56.85
CA LEU A 1 -14.40 -11.81 56.02
C LEU A 1 -15.26 -11.60 54.78
N ILE A 2 -14.71 -10.94 53.75
CA ILE A 2 -14.22 -11.53 52.49
C ILE A 2 -15.38 -12.27 51.78
N GLY A 3 -15.80 -11.97 50.55
CA GLY A 3 -15.25 -11.14 49.48
C GLY A 3 -15.95 -11.54 48.17
N ASN A 4 -16.05 -10.57 47.24
CA ASN A 4 -16.70 -10.64 45.93
C ASN A 4 -16.21 -11.78 45.04
N SER A 5 -17.11 -12.35 44.22
CA SER A 5 -16.79 -12.69 42.82
C SER A 5 -18.05 -12.92 41.98
N ARG A 6 -18.66 -11.83 41.49
CA ARG A 6 -19.57 -11.86 40.34
C ARG A 6 -18.95 -11.17 39.10
N TYR A 7 -17.63 -11.04 39.08
CA TYR A 7 -16.87 -10.26 38.09
C TYR A 7 -15.85 -11.09 37.30
N LEU A 8 -16.15 -12.34 36.93
CA LEU A 8 -15.17 -13.17 36.21
C LEU A 8 -15.69 -13.93 34.98
N MET A 9 -16.87 -13.58 34.47
CA MET A 9 -17.41 -14.18 33.23
C MET A 9 -17.91 -13.11 32.24
N SER A 10 -17.21 -11.97 32.13
CA SER A 10 -17.54 -10.95 31.12
C SER A 10 -16.34 -10.35 30.39
N VAL A 11 -15.12 -10.85 30.58
CA VAL A 11 -13.90 -10.26 29.97
C VAL A 11 -13.26 -11.15 28.89
N LEU A 12 -13.80 -12.34 28.60
CA LEU A 12 -13.17 -13.27 27.63
C LEU A 12 -13.94 -13.46 26.32
N VAL A 13 -15.04 -12.75 26.08
CA VAL A 13 -15.90 -12.93 24.88
C VAL A 13 -15.82 -11.75 23.91
N SER A 14 -14.80 -10.88 24.02
CA SER A 14 -14.58 -9.78 23.07
C SER A 14 -13.38 -9.99 22.13
N SER A 15 -12.51 -10.99 22.36
CA SER A 15 -11.25 -11.13 21.62
C SER A 15 -11.19 -12.27 20.60
N LEU A 16 -12.23 -13.10 20.46
CA LEU A 16 -12.21 -14.26 19.54
C LEU A 16 -12.95 -14.01 18.22
N THR A 17 -13.74 -12.95 18.08
CA THR A 17 -14.48 -12.64 16.84
C THR A 17 -13.78 -11.65 15.92
N ASN A 18 -12.61 -11.12 16.32
CA ASN A 18 -11.89 -10.06 15.59
C ASN A 18 -10.59 -10.56 14.92
N ILE A 19 -10.12 -11.76 15.25
CA ILE A 19 -8.86 -12.30 14.68
C ILE A 19 -9.08 -12.78 13.24
N ASP A 20 -10.28 -13.25 12.91
CA ASP A 20 -10.63 -13.85 11.60
C ASP A 20 -10.88 -12.81 10.50
N TYR A 21 -11.03 -11.53 10.87
CA TYR A 21 -11.22 -10.41 9.94
C TYR A 21 -10.16 -9.32 10.11
N ASP A 22 -9.08 -9.57 10.85
CA ASP A 22 -7.97 -8.63 10.88
C ASP A 22 -7.26 -8.66 9.51
N PRO A 23 -7.19 -7.54 8.77
CA PRO A 23 -6.51 -7.49 7.48
C PRO A 23 -5.00 -7.74 7.57
N CYS A 24 -4.41 -7.76 8.76
CA CYS A 24 -3.04 -8.22 8.98
C CYS A 24 -2.90 -9.75 8.91
N ASN A 25 -4.00 -10.50 9.03
CA ASN A 25 -4.01 -11.96 8.93
C ASN A 25 -4.72 -12.46 7.65
N ASN A 26 -5.53 -11.61 7.01
CA ASN A 26 -6.29 -11.94 5.82
C ASN A 26 -6.10 -10.87 4.73
N TYR A 27 -5.15 -11.11 3.83
CA TYR A 27 -4.82 -10.23 2.71
C TYR A 27 -4.37 -11.02 1.48
N ASN A 28 -4.54 -10.39 0.32
CA ASN A 28 -4.02 -10.83 -0.96
C ASN A 28 -2.58 -10.34 -1.15
N ILE A 29 -1.77 -11.11 -1.89
CA ILE A 29 -0.40 -10.72 -2.23
C ILE A 29 -0.42 -9.98 -3.57
N LEU A 30 0.16 -8.79 -3.61
CA LEU A 30 0.41 -8.05 -4.84
C LEU A 30 1.92 -7.94 -5.06
N ASP A 31 2.47 -8.85 -5.87
CA ASP A 31 3.89 -8.89 -6.23
C ASP A 31 4.05 -8.65 -7.74
N ASN A 32 4.17 -7.38 -8.10
CA ASN A 32 4.32 -6.96 -9.49
C ASN A 32 5.51 -6.01 -9.59
N HIS A 33 6.67 -6.53 -9.99
CA HIS A 33 7.89 -5.75 -10.09
C HIS A 33 7.72 -4.46 -10.92
N TRP A 34 6.87 -4.50 -11.97
CA TRP A 34 6.59 -3.39 -12.86
C TRP A 34 5.94 -2.17 -12.19
N ARG A 35 5.39 -2.31 -10.98
CA ARG A 35 4.83 -1.22 -10.17
C ARG A 35 5.90 -0.41 -9.43
N SER A 36 7.16 -0.82 -9.49
CA SER A 36 8.25 -0.13 -8.79
C SER A 36 8.41 1.32 -9.27
N THR A 37 8.66 2.24 -8.34
CA THR A 37 9.01 3.64 -8.66
C THR A 37 10.26 3.77 -9.55
N LEU A 38 11.10 2.74 -9.60
CA LEU A 38 12.29 2.67 -10.45
C LEU A 38 12.00 2.32 -11.91
N ILE A 39 10.78 1.90 -12.23
CA ILE A 39 10.39 1.50 -13.58
C ILE A 39 9.62 2.64 -14.22
N HIS A 40 10.13 3.12 -15.35
CA HIS A 40 9.49 4.15 -16.16
C HIS A 40 8.81 3.53 -17.37
N TRP A 41 7.59 3.99 -17.65
CA TRP A 41 6.92 3.70 -18.90
C TRP A 41 7.40 4.64 -20.00
N HIS A 42 7.53 4.12 -21.21
CA HIS A 42 7.91 4.89 -22.39
C HIS A 42 6.71 5.04 -23.32
N MET A 43 6.23 6.27 -23.48
CA MET A 43 5.02 6.56 -24.26
C MET A 43 5.05 6.15 -25.72
N PHE A 44 6.24 6.04 -26.29
CA PHE A 44 6.48 5.60 -27.68
C PHE A 44 7.29 4.30 -27.76
N GLY A 45 7.42 3.60 -26.63
CA GLY A 45 8.10 2.30 -26.56
C GLY A 45 7.17 1.16 -26.99
N PRO A 46 7.75 -0.01 -27.32
CA PRO A 46 6.94 -1.22 -27.50
C PRO A 46 6.35 -1.64 -26.15
N GLY A 47 5.03 -1.49 -26.00
CA GLY A 47 4.28 -1.92 -24.79
C GLY A 47 3.20 -0.91 -24.38
N SER A 48 2.00 -1.39 -24.10
CA SER A 48 0.92 -0.56 -23.53
C SER A 48 1.26 -0.13 -22.10
N ALA A 49 0.86 1.08 -21.69
CA ALA A 49 0.93 1.48 -20.29
C ALA A 49 0.14 0.49 -19.44
N LEU A 50 0.68 0.16 -18.27
CA LEU A 50 -0.01 -0.67 -17.29
C LEU A 50 -1.09 0.17 -16.62
N ASP A 51 -2.20 -0.46 -16.24
CA ASP A 51 -3.40 0.22 -15.79
C ASP A 51 -4.14 -0.61 -14.73
N ASP A 52 -4.42 0.03 -13.59
CA ASP A 52 -5.16 -0.52 -12.47
C ASP A 52 -6.66 -0.19 -12.52
N ILE A 53 -7.10 0.63 -13.47
CA ILE A 53 -8.52 0.91 -13.71
C ILE A 53 -9.35 -0.36 -13.99
N PRO A 54 -8.90 -1.30 -14.86
CA PRO A 54 -9.65 -2.53 -15.12
C PRO A 54 -9.50 -3.58 -14.01
N VAL A 55 -8.62 -3.38 -13.03
CA VAL A 55 -8.38 -4.35 -11.96
C VAL A 55 -9.56 -4.34 -10.99
N GLU A 56 -10.05 -5.53 -10.65
CA GLU A 56 -11.03 -5.72 -9.59
C GLU A 56 -10.30 -5.78 -8.24
N TRP A 57 -10.36 -4.66 -7.52
CA TRP A 57 -9.80 -4.55 -6.17
C TRP A 57 -10.79 -5.11 -5.15
N ASP A 58 -10.55 -6.33 -4.68
CA ASP A 58 -11.29 -6.93 -3.57
C ASP A 58 -10.39 -7.27 -2.39
N GLY A 59 -10.87 -6.96 -1.20
CA GLY A 59 -10.15 -7.19 0.05
C GLY A 59 -8.91 -6.30 0.26
N TRP A 60 -8.06 -6.76 1.18
CA TRP A 60 -6.83 -6.10 1.56
C TRP A 60 -5.65 -6.71 0.83
N HIS A 61 -4.62 -5.91 0.58
CA HIS A 61 -3.45 -6.31 -0.18
C HIS A 61 -2.18 -5.99 0.59
N ARG A 62 -1.24 -6.93 0.60
CA ARG A 62 0.14 -6.70 1.03
C ARG A 62 1.04 -6.64 -0.19
N LEU A 63 1.91 -5.66 -0.19
CA LEU A 63 2.74 -5.34 -1.34
C LEU A 63 4.08 -6.06 -1.23
N PHE A 64 4.54 -6.58 -2.37
CA PHE A 64 5.86 -7.17 -2.52
C PHE A 64 6.51 -6.72 -3.83
N THR A 65 7.84 -6.74 -3.84
CA THR A 65 8.65 -6.65 -5.07
C THR A 65 9.62 -7.82 -5.07
N ASN A 66 9.44 -8.77 -6.01
CA ASN A 66 10.28 -9.97 -6.12
C ASN A 66 10.33 -10.77 -4.80
N GLY A 67 9.20 -10.93 -4.13
CA GLY A 67 9.07 -11.62 -2.84
C GLY A 67 9.56 -10.82 -1.62
N LEU A 68 10.09 -9.62 -1.80
CA LEU A 68 10.50 -8.74 -0.70
C LEU A 68 9.35 -7.81 -0.31
N SER A 69 9.09 -7.68 0.99
CA SER A 69 8.06 -6.76 1.51
C SER A 69 8.39 -5.34 1.05
N THR A 70 7.37 -4.62 0.58
CA THR A 70 7.49 -3.25 0.08
C THR A 70 6.26 -2.45 0.53
N GLU A 71 6.27 -1.16 0.28
CA GLU A 71 5.22 -0.23 0.66
C GLU A 71 4.96 0.78 -0.45
N MET A 72 3.87 1.53 -0.35
CA MET A 72 3.62 2.62 -1.29
C MET A 72 4.49 3.84 -0.95
N PRO A 73 5.00 4.59 -1.93
CA PRO A 73 5.72 5.82 -1.63
C PRO A 73 4.81 6.87 -1.00
N GLU A 74 5.34 7.58 0.00
CA GLU A 74 4.73 8.75 0.64
C GLU A 74 5.15 10.08 -0.02
N TRP A 75 5.93 9.98 -1.10
CA TRP A 75 6.56 11.09 -1.77
C TRP A 75 6.13 11.16 -3.23
N CYS A 76 6.36 12.33 -3.82
CA CYS A 76 6.01 12.62 -5.20
C CYS A 76 6.76 11.73 -6.18
N VAL A 77 6.06 10.72 -6.69
CA VAL A 77 6.59 9.85 -7.74
C VAL A 77 6.69 10.62 -9.05
N SER A 78 7.75 10.40 -9.83
CA SER A 78 7.94 11.07 -11.12
C SER A 78 6.86 10.70 -12.14
N PHE A 79 6.60 11.60 -13.09
CA PHE A 79 5.68 11.34 -14.20
C PHE A 79 6.11 10.13 -15.03
N MET A 80 5.15 9.28 -15.43
CA MET A 80 5.36 8.01 -16.14
C MET A 80 6.21 6.96 -15.39
N SER A 81 6.28 7.01 -14.06
CA SER A 81 6.86 5.94 -13.24
C SER A 81 5.85 4.82 -12.94
N CYS A 82 6.32 3.74 -12.32
CA CYS A 82 5.54 2.58 -11.89
C CYS A 82 4.90 1.79 -13.04
N GLY A 83 5.49 1.87 -14.24
CA GLY A 83 5.04 1.15 -15.42
C GLY A 83 3.75 1.66 -16.07
N GLY A 84 3.18 2.77 -15.56
CA GLY A 84 1.97 3.40 -16.08
C GLY A 84 2.20 4.84 -16.55
N PHE A 85 1.14 5.49 -17.02
CA PHE A 85 1.18 6.92 -17.35
C PHE A 85 1.09 7.79 -16.09
N SER A 86 0.25 7.37 -15.13
CA SER A 86 0.04 8.07 -13.86
C SER A 86 0.36 7.15 -12.68
N GLY A 87 1.56 7.31 -12.11
CA GLY A 87 1.96 6.62 -10.88
C GLY A 87 1.33 7.27 -9.65
N LEU A 88 0.58 6.49 -8.87
CA LEU A 88 -0.15 6.92 -7.69
C LEU A 88 0.66 6.70 -6.41
N TRP A 89 0.67 7.71 -5.55
CA TRP A 89 1.42 7.74 -4.28
C TRP A 89 0.56 8.28 -3.12
N LEU A 90 0.96 7.99 -1.87
CA LEU A 90 0.20 8.32 -0.67
C LEU A 90 0.34 9.78 -0.27
N GLY A 91 -0.80 10.47 -0.10
CA GLY A 91 -0.91 11.83 0.39
C GLY A 91 -0.67 12.03 1.89
N GLY A 92 0.18 11.22 2.52
CA GLY A 92 0.50 11.31 3.94
C GLY A 92 1.25 10.09 4.49
N SER A 93 1.95 10.27 5.60
CA SER A 93 2.85 9.28 6.22
C SER A 93 2.13 8.06 6.73
N HIS A 94 2.53 6.82 6.42
CA HIS A 94 1.91 5.55 6.85
C HIS A 94 1.47 5.54 8.34
N PRO A 95 0.37 4.85 8.68
CA PRO A 95 -0.10 4.79 10.06
C PRO A 95 0.91 4.12 10.99
N ARG A 96 0.77 4.36 12.29
CA ARG A 96 1.36 3.55 13.35
C ARG A 96 0.43 2.41 13.72
N LEU A 97 0.95 1.42 14.46
CA LEU A 97 0.15 0.29 14.95
C LEU A 97 -1.08 0.73 15.77
N GLU A 98 -0.92 1.81 16.54
CA GLU A 98 -1.96 2.40 17.40
C GLU A 98 -3.05 3.15 16.63
N ASP A 99 -2.78 3.60 15.40
CA ASP A 99 -3.74 4.36 14.59
C ASP A 99 -4.83 3.46 14.00
N GLY A 100 -4.58 2.14 13.93
CA GLY A 100 -5.49 1.19 13.31
C GLY A 100 -5.64 1.44 11.80
N VAL A 101 -6.88 1.39 11.30
CA VAL A 101 -7.18 1.64 9.89
C VAL A 101 -7.34 3.14 9.66
N VAL A 102 -6.51 3.70 8.79
CA VAL A 102 -6.56 5.12 8.41
C VAL A 102 -6.87 5.26 6.92
N THR A 103 -7.50 6.37 6.55
CA THR A 103 -7.75 6.72 5.16
C THR A 103 -6.65 7.65 4.66
N ARG A 104 -6.15 7.41 3.44
CA ARG A 104 -5.11 8.22 2.80
C ARG A 104 -5.54 8.69 1.43
N GLU A 105 -5.31 9.97 1.22
CA GLU A 105 -5.46 10.60 -0.08
C GLU A 105 -4.47 9.99 -1.07
N MET A 106 -4.87 9.94 -2.33
CA MET A 106 -4.05 9.39 -3.41
C MET A 106 -3.78 10.45 -4.46
N TYR A 107 -2.50 10.64 -4.78
CA TYR A 107 -2.04 11.65 -5.73
C TYR A 107 -1.29 11.04 -6.89
N GLY A 108 -1.31 11.71 -8.04
CA GLY A 108 -0.51 11.37 -9.21
C GLY A 108 0.14 12.60 -9.83
N SER A 109 1.33 12.42 -10.38
CA SER A 109 2.13 13.50 -10.95
C SER A 109 1.85 13.71 -12.44
N ARG A 110 2.03 14.94 -12.92
CA ARG A 110 2.04 15.28 -14.35
C ARG A 110 3.11 16.32 -14.62
N TYR A 111 4.04 16.03 -15.53
CA TYR A 111 5.22 16.87 -15.76
C TYR A 111 5.92 17.19 -14.42
N ASP A 112 6.14 18.47 -14.12
CA ASP A 112 6.80 18.93 -12.88
C ASP A 112 5.82 19.12 -11.70
N GLN A 113 4.55 18.74 -11.86
CA GLN A 113 3.51 18.92 -10.84
C GLN A 113 3.19 17.59 -10.15
N CYS A 114 3.55 17.50 -8.87
CA CYS A 114 3.47 16.28 -8.05
C CYS A 114 2.07 15.78 -7.69
N SER A 115 1.15 16.70 -7.41
CA SER A 115 -0.23 16.39 -7.00
C SER A 115 -1.21 16.89 -8.05
N TYR A 116 -0.85 16.72 -9.33
CA TYR A 116 -1.68 17.19 -10.44
C TYR A 116 -2.99 16.42 -10.51
N TYR A 117 -2.91 15.11 -10.34
CA TYR A 117 -4.05 14.21 -10.31
C TYR A 117 -4.39 13.82 -8.87
N ARG A 118 -5.69 13.64 -8.61
CA ARG A 118 -6.21 13.09 -7.35
C ARG A 118 -7.10 11.90 -7.67
N SER A 119 -6.83 10.78 -7.00
CA SER A 119 -7.63 9.56 -7.09
C SER A 119 -8.52 9.39 -5.85
N GLU A 120 -9.43 8.43 -5.90
CA GLU A 120 -10.15 8.00 -4.69
C GLU A 120 -9.15 7.61 -3.59
N PRO A 121 -9.42 8.02 -2.34
CA PRO A 121 -8.58 7.66 -1.22
C PRO A 121 -8.67 6.15 -0.95
N ILE A 122 -7.63 5.62 -0.30
CA ILE A 122 -7.54 4.21 0.08
C ILE A 122 -7.43 4.06 1.59
N GLN A 123 -7.70 2.86 2.10
CA GLN A 123 -7.45 2.57 3.51
C GLN A 123 -6.10 1.87 3.67
N VAL A 124 -5.38 2.22 4.74
CA VAL A 124 -4.07 1.67 5.08
C VAL A 124 -4.08 1.28 6.54
N LYS A 125 -3.46 0.15 6.88
CA LYS A 125 -3.26 -0.30 8.26
C LYS A 125 -1.83 -0.77 8.46
N ALA A 126 -1.24 -0.38 9.59
CA ALA A 126 0.04 -0.93 10.03
C ALA A 126 -0.18 -2.26 10.75
N CYS A 127 0.67 -3.24 10.46
CA CYS A 127 0.56 -4.59 11.00
C CYS A 127 1.78 -4.97 11.85
N PRO A 128 1.61 -5.81 12.89
CA PRO A 128 2.73 -6.36 13.63
C PRO A 128 3.69 -7.10 12.69
N GLY A 129 4.98 -6.83 12.79
CA GLY A 129 5.99 -7.35 11.86
C GLY A 129 6.45 -6.34 10.80
N ASP A 130 6.18 -5.06 11.01
CA ASP A 130 6.74 -3.93 10.24
C ASP A 130 6.37 -3.97 8.75
N TYR A 131 5.06 -4.06 8.50
CA TYR A 131 4.52 -3.97 7.14
C TYR A 131 3.13 -3.34 7.16
N TYR A 132 2.68 -2.96 5.97
CA TYR A 132 1.39 -2.33 5.74
C TYR A 132 0.50 -3.19 4.87
N VAL A 133 -0.80 -3.08 5.11
CA VAL A 133 -1.84 -3.62 4.25
C VAL A 133 -2.72 -2.50 3.73
N TYR A 134 -3.12 -2.62 2.47
CA TYR A 134 -3.80 -1.59 1.71
C TYR A 134 -5.13 -2.11 1.20
N LYS A 135 -6.19 -1.34 1.41
CA LYS A 135 -7.49 -1.59 0.78
C LYS A 135 -7.62 -0.65 -0.41
N PHE A 136 -7.20 -1.15 -1.56
CA PHE A 136 -7.27 -0.40 -2.81
C PHE A 136 -8.72 -0.24 -3.27
N THR A 137 -8.96 0.85 -3.96
CA THR A 137 -10.20 1.12 -4.67
C THR A 137 -9.87 1.23 -6.15
N ARG A 138 -10.89 1.18 -7.02
CA ARG A 138 -10.63 1.51 -8.43
C ARG A 138 -10.17 2.97 -8.50
N PRO A 139 -9.01 3.27 -9.10
CA PRO A 139 -8.60 4.65 -9.31
C PRO A 139 -9.67 5.42 -10.09
N THR A 140 -9.89 6.70 -9.76
CA THR A 140 -10.69 7.54 -10.67
C THR A 140 -9.98 7.59 -12.02
N PRO A 141 -10.72 7.64 -13.14
CA PRO A 141 -10.13 7.52 -14.46
C PRO A 141 -9.21 8.70 -14.78
N ILE A 142 -7.94 8.51 -14.44
CA ILE A 142 -6.77 9.21 -14.92
C ILE A 142 -6.13 8.25 -15.92
N PHE A 143 -5.66 8.76 -17.05
CA PHE A 143 -5.10 7.91 -18.11
C PHE A 143 -4.05 6.94 -17.56
N CYS A 144 -4.27 5.62 -17.71
CA CYS A 144 -3.41 4.51 -17.27
C CYS A 144 -2.78 4.73 -15.88
N SER A 145 -3.62 4.62 -14.84
CA SER A 145 -3.24 4.85 -13.44
C SER A 145 -2.72 3.57 -12.78
N VAL A 146 -1.62 3.68 -12.02
CA VAL A 146 -1.00 2.55 -11.34
C VAL A 146 -0.64 2.90 -9.90
N TYR A 147 -0.99 2.04 -8.94
CA TYR A 147 -0.49 2.12 -7.56
C TYR A 147 1.00 1.75 -7.51
N CYS A 148 1.82 2.71 -7.10
CA CYS A 148 3.27 2.57 -7.04
C CYS A 148 3.77 1.76 -5.85
N LEU A 149 4.90 1.10 -6.03
CA LEU A 149 5.65 0.40 -5.00
C LEU A 149 7.03 1.05 -4.80
N GLU A 150 7.39 1.32 -3.56
CA GLU A 150 8.68 1.81 -3.16
C GLU A 150 9.57 0.66 -2.69
N CYS A 151 10.49 0.22 -3.56
CA CYS A 151 11.63 -0.57 -3.09
C CYS A 151 12.75 0.41 -2.72
N ARG A 152 12.92 0.66 -1.43
CA ARG A 152 14.09 1.39 -0.90
C ARG A 152 15.32 0.48 -0.98
N VAL A 153 15.95 0.42 -2.15
CA VAL A 153 17.20 -0.34 -2.32
C VAL A 153 18.31 0.37 -1.53
N THR A 154 18.77 -0.24 -0.44
CA THR A 154 20.11 0.07 0.04
C THR A 154 21.09 -0.85 -0.67
N CYS A 155 22.01 -0.26 -1.44
CA CYS A 155 23.13 -1.00 -2.02
C CYS A 155 24.03 -1.56 -0.91
N LEU A 156 23.78 -2.80 -0.48
CA LEU A 156 24.74 -3.61 0.26
C LEU A 156 25.36 -4.63 -0.72
N GLY A 157 26.27 -4.14 -1.57
CA GLY A 157 26.88 -4.96 -2.63
C GLY A 157 25.89 -5.34 -3.75
N LEU A 158 26.30 -6.23 -4.65
CA LEU A 158 25.57 -6.68 -5.87
C LEU A 158 24.21 -7.37 -5.60
N TYR A 159 23.64 -7.27 -4.40
CA TYR A 159 22.37 -7.87 -4.01
C TYR A 159 21.32 -6.78 -3.75
N PHE A 160 20.18 -6.92 -4.42
CA PHE A 160 19.02 -6.04 -4.28
C PHE A 160 18.34 -6.31 -2.94
N VAL A 161 18.50 -5.42 -1.96
CA VAL A 161 17.81 -5.51 -0.66
C VAL A 161 16.96 -4.26 -0.46
N CYS A 162 15.63 -4.40 -0.40
CA CYS A 162 14.76 -3.31 0.04
C CYS A 162 14.92 -3.19 1.59
N LEU A 163 15.44 -2.07 2.11
CA LEU A 163 15.50 -1.78 3.54
C LEU A 163 14.50 -0.68 3.91
N PHE A 164 13.64 -0.98 4.90
CA PHE A 164 12.73 -0.02 5.52
C PHE A 164 13.51 0.94 6.41
N PHE A 165 13.32 2.25 6.24
CA PHE A 165 13.75 3.26 7.22
C PHE A 165 12.49 3.88 7.81
N SER A 166 12.21 3.55 9.07
CA SER A 166 11.16 4.15 9.91
C SER A 166 11.37 5.63 10.15
#